data_AF-A0A952BC96-F1
#
_entry.id   AF-A0A952BC96-F1
#
_cell.length_a   1.000
_cell.length_b   1.000
_cell.length_c   1.000
_cell.angle_alpha   90.00
_cell.angle_beta   90.00
_cell.angle_gamma   90.00
#
_symmetry.space_group_name_H-M   'P 1'
#
loop_
_entity.id
_entity.type
_entity.pdbx_description
1 polymer ?
#
loop_
_entity_poly.entity_id
_entity_poly.type
_entity_poly.pdbx_seq_one_letter_code
_entity_poly.pdbx_strand_id
1 'polypeptide(L)'
;MGADSYQGMLAAVQAFHEKHDLKTSGGEELNHRVALMAEELGEIAACVTKGKGPAALAEECADLLILLIGTAISADFDLNQAFWQKMERLDTRGSRLVNGRVRVSEFREP
;
A
#
# COMPACT_ATOMS: atom_id res chain seq x y z
N MET A 1 20.82 0.02 -11.10
CA MET A 1 20.43 0.26 -9.70
C MET A 1 18.91 0.10 -9.62
N GLY A 2 18.30 -0.89 -8.99
CA GLY A 2 18.67 -2.27 -8.70
C GLY A 2 17.39 -3.10 -8.92
N ALA A 3 17.50 -4.20 -9.66
CA ALA A 3 16.43 -5.17 -9.87
C ALA A 3 16.29 -6.14 -8.67
N ASP A 4 16.64 -5.66 -7.48
CA ASP A 4 16.37 -6.27 -6.18
C ASP A 4 15.05 -5.70 -5.59
N SER A 5 14.25 -5.01 -6.40
CA SER A 5 13.00 -5.45 -7.03
C SER A 5 11.91 -5.80 -6.04
N TYR A 6 10.74 -5.23 -6.30
CA TYR A 6 9.46 -5.61 -5.73
C TYR A 6 9.28 -7.13 -5.50
N GLN A 7 9.89 -7.97 -6.35
CA GLN A 7 9.94 -9.41 -6.18
C GLN A 7 10.57 -9.86 -4.85
N GLY A 8 11.64 -9.22 -4.41
CA GLY A 8 12.27 -9.49 -3.11
C GLY A 8 11.36 -9.11 -1.94
N MET A 9 10.61 -8.01 -2.07
CA MET A 9 9.60 -7.63 -1.08
C MET A 9 8.46 -8.65 -1.03
N LEU A 10 7.96 -9.07 -2.20
CA LEU A 10 6.93 -10.10 -2.31
C LEU A 10 7.39 -11.41 -1.66
N ALA A 11 8.61 -11.86 -1.95
CA ALA A 11 9.19 -13.06 -1.36
C ALA A 11 9.35 -12.96 0.16
N ALA A 12 9.75 -11.79 0.68
CA ALA A 12 9.87 -11.57 2.11
C ALA A 12 8.51 -11.63 2.83
N VAL A 13 7.47 -11.01 2.25
CA VAL A 13 6.11 -11.05 2.82
C VAL A 13 5.49 -12.44 2.70
N GLN A 14 5.73 -13.15 1.60
CA GLN A 14 5.31 -14.55 1.44
C GLN A 14 5.94 -15.44 2.51
N ALA A 15 7.25 -15.34 2.73
CA ALA A 15 7.95 -16.09 3.77
C ALA A 15 7.43 -15.75 5.17
N PHE A 16 7.02 -14.50 5.41
CA PHE A 16 6.37 -14.09 6.65
C PHE A 16 5.00 -14.77 6.82
N HIS A 17 4.15 -14.77 5.78
CA HIS A 17 2.86 -15.46 5.81
C HIS A 17 3.01 -16.96 6.12
N GLU A 18 3.96 -17.63 5.46
CA GLU A 18 4.25 -19.05 5.65
C GLU A 18 4.77 -19.35 7.06
N LYS A 19 5.72 -18.55 7.54
CA LYS A 19 6.31 -18.69 8.88
C LYS A 19 5.25 -18.60 9.99
N HIS A 20 4.22 -17.78 9.79
CA HIS A 20 3.17 -17.53 10.77
C HIS A 20 1.87 -18.29 10.47
N ASP A 21 1.85 -19.12 9.43
CA ASP A 21 0.68 -19.89 8.99
C ASP A 21 -0.60 -19.03 8.87
N LEU A 22 -0.46 -17.84 8.27
CA LEU A 22 -1.55 -16.86 8.20
C LEU A 22 -2.75 -17.40 7.43
N LYS A 23 -2.52 -18.31 6.47
CA LYS A 23 -3.57 -18.93 5.66
C LYS A 23 -4.53 -19.77 6.49
N THR A 24 -4.04 -20.54 7.46
CA THR A 24 -4.89 -21.42 8.28
C THR A 24 -5.37 -20.74 9.56
N SER A 25 -4.69 -19.69 10.00
CA SER A 25 -5.02 -18.93 11.22
C SER A 25 -5.97 -17.75 10.99
N GLY A 26 -6.48 -17.55 9.77
CA GLY A 26 -7.39 -16.47 9.42
C GLY A 26 -6.71 -15.12 9.13
N GLY A 27 -5.38 -15.08 9.09
CA GLY A 27 -4.57 -13.90 8.78
C GLY A 27 -4.63 -13.45 7.30
N GLU A 28 -5.20 -14.27 6.42
CA GLU A 28 -5.38 -13.97 5.00
C GLU A 28 -6.80 -13.51 4.62
N GLU A 29 -7.74 -13.52 5.57
CA GLU A 29 -9.12 -13.12 5.33
C GLU A 29 -9.21 -11.61 4.98
N LEU A 30 -9.83 -11.27 3.85
CA LEU A 30 -9.79 -9.90 3.31
C LEU A 30 -10.40 -8.86 4.26
N ASN A 31 -11.45 -9.22 5.00
CA ASN A 31 -12.04 -8.34 6.02
C ASN A 31 -11.05 -8.04 7.15
N HIS A 32 -10.29 -9.04 7.61
CA HIS A 32 -9.26 -8.87 8.62
C HIS A 32 -8.10 -8.01 8.09
N ARG A 33 -7.64 -8.26 6.86
CA ARG A 33 -6.58 -7.45 6.24
C ARG A 33 -6.97 -5.99 6.07
N VAL A 34 -8.22 -5.71 5.69
CA VAL A 34 -8.75 -4.34 5.62
C VAL A 34 -8.78 -3.67 6.99
N ALA A 35 -9.14 -4.41 8.06
CA ALA A 35 -9.10 -3.88 9.41
C ALA A 35 -7.67 -3.48 9.82
N LEU A 36 -6.68 -4.35 9.58
CA LEU A 36 -5.27 -4.05 9.85
C LEU A 36 -4.79 -2.82 9.06
N MET A 37 -5.13 -2.71 7.77
CA MET A 37 -4.77 -1.52 6.99
C MET A 37 -5.39 -0.24 7.54
N ALA A 38 -6.59 -0.31 8.11
CA ALA A 38 -7.24 0.83 8.76
C ALA A 38 -6.52 1.23 10.06
N GLU A 39 -5.98 0.27 10.80
CA GLU A 39 -5.15 0.51 11.99
C GLU A 39 -3.88 1.27 11.62
N GLU A 40 -3.12 0.83 10.60
CA GLU A 40 -1.90 1.52 10.15
C GLU A 40 -2.18 2.93 9.64
N LEU A 41 -3.33 3.15 8.96
CA LEU A 41 -3.75 4.49 8.59
C LEU A 41 -4.02 5.38 9.81
N GLY A 42 -4.50 4.80 10.90
CA GLY A 42 -4.67 5.48 12.19
C GLY A 42 -3.33 5.90 12.80
N GLU A 43 -2.32 5.03 12.75
CA GLU A 43 -0.96 5.34 13.23
C GLU A 43 -0.26 6.39 12.36
N ILE A 44 -0.42 6.33 11.03
CA ILE A 44 0.02 7.39 10.11
C ILE A 44 -0.63 8.73 10.49
N ALA A 45 -1.95 8.74 10.72
CA ALA A 45 -2.67 9.94 11.11
C ALA A 45 -2.16 10.47 12.48
N ALA A 46 -1.89 9.59 13.43
CA ALA A 46 -1.30 9.96 14.71
C ALA A 46 0.11 10.54 14.54
N CYS A 47 0.94 9.98 13.66
CA CYS A 47 2.27 10.51 13.33
C CYS A 47 2.18 11.95 12.81
N VAL A 48 1.30 12.21 11.85
CA VAL A 48 1.14 13.53 11.23
C VAL A 48 0.57 14.55 12.23
N THR A 49 -0.49 14.19 12.95
CA THR A 49 -1.20 15.12 13.86
C THR A 49 -0.43 15.43 15.13
N LYS A 50 0.37 14.49 15.63
CA LYS A 50 1.20 14.66 16.83
C LYS A 50 2.62 15.15 16.52
N GLY A 51 2.94 15.41 15.24
CA GLY A 51 4.26 15.87 14.83
C GLY A 51 5.39 14.87 15.11
N LYS A 52 5.12 13.56 14.98
CA LYS A 52 6.19 12.54 15.06
C LYS A 52 7.21 12.79 13.92
N GLY A 53 8.46 12.39 14.14
CA GLY A 53 9.54 12.60 13.18
C GLY A 53 9.40 11.76 11.90
N PRO A 54 10.15 12.10 10.82
CA PRO A 54 10.08 11.39 9.54
C PRO A 54 10.36 9.88 9.62
N ALA A 55 11.20 9.45 10.56
CA ALA A 55 11.51 8.04 10.77
C ALA A 55 10.27 7.24 11.21
N ALA A 56 9.49 7.77 12.17
CA ALA A 56 8.27 7.12 12.62
C ALA A 56 7.23 7.07 11.51
N LEU A 57 7.05 8.17 10.76
CA LEU A 57 6.12 8.16 9.62
C LEU A 57 6.53 7.15 8.54
N ALA A 58 7.84 6.98 8.29
CA ALA A 58 8.34 6.01 7.34
C ALA A 58 8.07 4.56 7.78
N GLU A 59 8.14 4.28 9.08
CA GLU A 59 7.81 2.97 9.68
C GLU A 59 6.34 2.62 9.43
N GLU A 60 5.39 3.47 9.85
CA GLU A 60 3.95 3.19 9.64
C GLU A 60 3.60 3.08 8.14
N CYS A 61 4.30 3.83 7.28
CA CYS A 61 4.14 3.71 5.82
C CYS A 61 4.67 2.39 5.28
N ALA A 62 5.77 1.86 5.85
CA ALA A 62 6.29 0.55 5.51
C ALA A 62 5.34 -0.56 5.99
N ASP A 63 4.74 -0.43 7.18
CA ASP A 63 3.76 -1.37 7.70
C ASP A 63 2.52 -1.45 6.79
N LEU A 64 1.97 -0.31 6.39
CA LEU A 64 0.89 -0.27 5.41
C LEU A 64 1.27 -0.90 4.06
N LEU A 65 2.50 -0.67 3.59
CA LEU A 65 3.00 -1.27 2.35
C LEU A 65 3.11 -2.80 2.44
N ILE A 66 3.60 -3.32 3.57
CA ILE A 66 3.67 -4.76 3.85
C ILE A 66 2.26 -5.37 3.84
N LEU A 67 1.28 -4.70 4.47
CA LEU A 67 -0.10 -5.16 4.46
C LEU A 67 -0.71 -5.18 3.05
N LEU A 68 -0.42 -4.17 2.22
CA LEU A 68 -0.86 -4.13 0.82
C LEU A 68 -0.26 -5.28 0.00
N ILE A 69 1.04 -5.55 0.13
CA ILE A 69 1.71 -6.67 -0.55
C ILE A 69 1.13 -8.00 -0.09
N GLY A 70 0.97 -8.20 1.22
CA GLY A 70 0.38 -9.43 1.72
C GLY A 70 -1.08 -9.59 1.31
N THR A 71 -1.81 -8.49 1.08
CA THR A 71 -3.19 -8.55 0.55
C THR A 71 -3.19 -9.01 -0.91
N ALA A 72 -2.20 -8.57 -1.70
CA ALA A 72 -2.01 -9.05 -3.06
C ALA A 72 -1.71 -10.57 -3.10
N ILE A 73 -0.90 -11.05 -2.16
CA ILE A 73 -0.65 -12.48 -1.95
C ILE A 73 -1.94 -13.22 -1.59
N SER A 74 -2.66 -12.77 -0.56
CA SER A 74 -3.87 -13.44 -0.06
C SER A 74 -5.01 -13.45 -1.08
N ALA A 75 -5.10 -12.42 -1.92
CA ALA A 75 -6.14 -12.27 -2.94
C ALA A 75 -5.71 -12.71 -4.35
N ASP A 76 -4.49 -13.26 -4.50
CA ASP A 76 -3.93 -13.78 -5.74
C ASP A 76 -4.00 -12.78 -6.92
N PHE A 77 -3.44 -11.57 -6.74
CA PHE A 77 -3.33 -10.58 -7.82
C PHE A 77 -1.92 -9.97 -7.94
N ASP A 78 -1.53 -9.62 -9.16
CA ASP A 78 -0.26 -8.96 -9.45
C ASP A 78 -0.35 -7.45 -9.18
N LEU A 79 0.00 -7.06 -7.95
CA LEU A 79 0.02 -5.66 -7.52
C LEU A 79 1.09 -4.83 -8.24
N ASN A 80 2.20 -5.41 -8.68
CA ASN A 80 3.22 -4.68 -9.45
C ASN A 80 2.69 -4.30 -10.84
N GLN A 81 2.09 -5.25 -11.54
CA GLN A 81 1.42 -4.97 -12.81
C GLN A 81 0.29 -3.95 -12.63
N ALA A 82 -0.56 -4.11 -11.61
CA ALA A 82 -1.64 -3.18 -11.33
C ALA A 82 -1.13 -1.75 -11.04
N PHE A 83 -0.01 -1.63 -10.30
CA PHE A 83 0.66 -0.37 -10.04
C PHE A 83 1.12 0.31 -11.34
N TRP A 84 1.87 -0.40 -12.20
CA TRP A 84 2.38 0.20 -13.44
C TRP A 84 1.28 0.59 -14.42
N GLN A 85 0.25 -0.26 -14.57
CA GLN A 85 -0.93 0.09 -15.35
C GLN A 85 -1.63 1.34 -14.81
N LYS A 86 -1.68 1.51 -13.49
CA LYS A 86 -2.24 2.71 -12.87
C LYS A 86 -1.38 3.94 -13.14
N MET A 87 -0.06 3.81 -13.06
CA MET A 87 0.89 4.90 -13.32
C MET A 87 0.81 5.39 -14.77
N GLU A 88 0.76 4.49 -15.75
CA GLU A 88 0.60 4.84 -17.17
C GLU A 88 -0.70 5.64 -17.42
N ARG A 89 -1.80 5.23 -16.76
CA ARG A 89 -3.08 5.96 -16.80
C ARG A 89 -3.05 7.29 -16.06
N LEU A 90 -2.12 7.51 -15.13
CA LEU A 90 -1.97 8.76 -14.39
C LEU A 90 -1.07 9.74 -15.13
N ASP A 91 -0.02 9.24 -15.79
CA ASP A 91 0.93 10.03 -16.57
C ASP A 91 0.27 10.73 -17.76
N THR A 92 -0.78 10.13 -18.31
CA THR A 92 -1.61 10.71 -19.38
C THR A 92 -2.58 11.81 -18.89
N ARG A 93 -2.62 12.13 -17.59
CA ARG A 93 -3.57 13.09 -17.02
C ARG A 93 -2.93 14.47 -16.80
N GLY A 94 -3.64 15.52 -17.18
CA GLY A 94 -3.26 16.89 -16.81
C GLY A 94 -3.39 17.15 -15.30
N SER A 95 -2.38 17.76 -14.69
CA SER A 95 -2.44 18.26 -13.31
C SER A 95 -3.27 19.54 -13.23
N ARG A 96 -4.15 19.68 -12.24
CA ARG A 96 -4.87 20.94 -11.95
C ARG A 96 -4.74 21.34 -10.50
N LEU A 97 -4.80 22.64 -10.24
CA LEU A 97 -4.93 23.21 -8.90
C LEU A 97 -6.40 23.13 -8.46
N VAL A 98 -6.67 22.41 -7.37
CA VAL A 98 -7.98 22.34 -6.71
C VAL A 98 -7.78 22.72 -5.24
N ASN A 99 -8.49 23.76 -4.77
CA ASN A 99 -8.37 24.27 -3.39
C ASN A 99 -6.92 24.56 -2.96
N GLY A 100 -6.11 25.11 -3.86
CA GLY A 100 -4.70 25.45 -3.61
C GLY A 100 -3.75 24.25 -3.57
N ARG A 101 -4.21 23.04 -3.90
CA ARG A 101 -3.38 21.81 -3.95
C ARG A 101 -3.39 21.21 -5.35
N VAL A 102 -2.26 20.67 -5.77
CA VAL A 102 -2.17 19.96 -7.05
C VAL A 102 -2.92 18.64 -6.93
N ARG A 103 -3.83 18.37 -7.87
CA ARG A 103 -4.58 17.12 -7.96
C ARG A 103 -4.41 16.50 -9.34
N VAL A 104 -4.12 15.20 -9.36
CA VAL A 104 -4.10 14.36 -10.57
C VAL A 104 -5.27 13.38 -10.47
N SER A 105 -6.34 13.61 -11.24
CA SER A 105 -7.56 12.77 -11.18
C SER A 105 -8.18 12.53 -12.55
N GLU A 106 -8.85 11.38 -12.68
CA GLU A 106 -9.72 11.05 -13.80
C GLU A 106 -10.99 11.88 -13.63
N PHE A 107 -11.12 12.96 -14.40
CA PHE A 107 -12.37 13.70 -14.43
C PHE A 107 -13.31 12.93 -15.35
N ARG A 108 -14.21 12.12 -14.78
CA ARG A 108 -15.43 11.74 -15.50
C ARG A 108 -16.29 12.99 -15.52
N GLU A 109 -16.56 13.54 -16.71
CA GLU A 109 -17.65 14.51 -16.85
C GLU A 109 -18.94 13.83 -16.38
N PRO A 110 -19.78 14.53 -15.61
CA PRO A 110 -21.04 13.99 -15.11
C PRO A 110 -22.01 13.60 -16.23
#